data_AF-A0A8J7TPK4-F1
#
_entry.id   AF-A0A8J7TPK4-F1
#
_cell.length_a   1.000
_cell.length_b   1.000
_cell.length_c   1.000
_cell.angle_alpha   90.00
_cell.angle_beta   90.00
_cell.angle_gamma   90.00
#
_symmetry.space_group_name_H-M   'P 1'
#
loop_
_entity.id
_entity.type
_entity.pdbx_description
1 polymer ?
#
loop_
_entity_poly.entity_id
_entity_poly.type
_entity_poly.pdbx_seq_one_letter_code
_entity_poly.pdbx_strand_id
1 'polypeptide(L)'
;LATSFYVVQRTSQARLAGDLSPWFVVLGYNLFIVIAGTGYLLGLTQGKEYAEPEWYADIWLTIVWVAYLLVFLATIWKRKEPHIYVANWFYLAFILTIAVLHLGNNATIPVSIFSPKSYIVWSGVQDAMFQWWYGHNAVGFFLTAGFLAIMYYFVPKRANRPVYSYRLSIVHFWALIFLYIWAGPHHLHYTALPDWAQTLESDLRTPGRKWLSVPVLNYRECYEQESCSSFSCRLSPS
;
A
#
# COMPACT_ATOMS: atom_id res chain seq x y z
N LEU A 1 6.05 8.46 1.25
CA LEU A 1 7.44 8.74 1.69
C LEU A 1 7.49 9.86 2.75
N ALA A 2 7.17 11.11 2.42
CA ALA A 2 7.24 12.20 3.39
C ALA A 2 6.36 11.96 4.64
N THR A 3 5.09 11.60 4.42
CA THR A 3 4.14 11.32 5.50
C THR A 3 4.55 10.12 6.35
N SER A 4 4.94 9.01 5.73
CA SER A 4 5.34 7.80 6.44
C SER A 4 6.58 8.02 7.30
N PHE A 5 7.61 8.69 6.77
CA PHE A 5 8.81 9.04 7.55
C PHE A 5 8.49 9.99 8.71
N TYR A 6 7.70 11.03 8.47
CA TYR A 6 7.30 11.94 9.53
C TYR A 6 6.50 11.22 10.64
N VAL A 7 5.51 10.43 10.25
CA VAL A 7 4.61 9.74 11.20
C VAL A 7 5.34 8.67 11.99
N VAL A 8 6.17 7.83 11.35
CA VAL A 8 6.86 6.74 12.05
C VAL A 8 7.83 7.28 13.10
N GLN A 9 8.53 8.40 12.82
CA GLN A 9 9.40 9.04 13.81
C GLN A 9 8.64 9.52 15.03
N ARG A 10 7.53 10.24 14.81
CA ARG A 10 6.76 10.86 15.90
C ARG A 10 6.01 9.83 16.74
N THR A 11 5.44 8.82 16.10
CA THR A 11 4.70 7.75 16.79
C THR A 11 5.62 6.75 17.48
N SER A 12 6.86 6.57 17.00
CA SER A 12 7.87 5.71 17.65
C SER A 12 8.76 6.47 18.64
N GLN A 13 8.67 7.81 18.67
CA GLN A 13 9.57 8.71 19.40
C GLN A 13 11.06 8.43 19.15
N ALA A 14 11.39 8.14 17.90
CA ALA A 14 12.73 7.77 17.45
C ALA A 14 13.10 8.52 16.17
N ARG A 15 14.39 8.81 15.98
CA ARG A 15 14.90 9.33 14.71
C ARG A 15 14.84 8.21 13.65
N LEU A 16 14.70 8.58 12.37
CA LEU A 16 14.79 7.60 11.28
C LEU A 16 16.10 6.82 11.38
N ALA A 17 16.02 5.56 10.98
CA ALA A 17 17.18 4.69 10.93
C ALA A 17 18.15 5.13 9.82
N GLY A 18 19.31 5.64 10.26
CA GLY A 18 20.41 6.09 9.41
C GLY A 18 20.23 7.52 8.91
N ASP A 19 21.36 8.19 8.65
CA ASP A 19 21.35 9.58 8.16
C ASP A 19 21.25 9.64 6.63
N LEU A 20 21.87 8.70 5.91
CA LEU A 20 21.88 8.66 4.45
C LEU A 20 20.78 7.78 3.84
N SER A 21 20.33 6.76 4.55
CA SER A 21 19.36 5.79 4.04
C SER A 21 17.98 6.39 3.69
N PRO A 22 17.40 7.33 4.47
CA PRO A 22 16.18 8.02 4.04
C PRO A 22 16.39 8.87 2.77
N TRP A 23 17.57 9.48 2.61
CA TRP A 23 17.91 10.25 1.42
C TRP A 23 18.07 9.37 0.19
N PHE A 24 18.69 8.20 0.34
CA PHE A 24 18.73 7.20 -0.73
C PHE A 24 17.33 6.83 -1.22
N VAL A 25 16.39 6.62 -0.29
CA VAL A 25 14.99 6.30 -0.65
C VAL A 25 14.33 7.45 -1.41
N VAL A 26 14.46 8.69 -0.92
CA VAL A 26 13.84 9.87 -1.55
C VAL A 26 14.44 10.14 -2.92
N LEU A 27 15.76 10.22 -3.02
CA LEU A 27 16.46 10.49 -4.28
C LEU A 27 16.30 9.32 -5.25
N GLY A 28 16.38 8.09 -4.76
CA GLY A 28 16.20 6.90 -5.58
C GLY A 28 14.79 6.78 -6.17
N TYR A 29 13.76 7.14 -5.40
CA TYR A 29 12.40 7.18 -5.91
C TYR A 29 12.20 8.30 -6.94
N ASN A 30 12.83 9.46 -6.75
CA ASN A 30 12.82 10.52 -7.78
C ASN A 30 13.56 10.08 -9.05
N LEU A 31 14.68 9.37 -8.92
CA LEU A 31 15.38 8.79 -10.06
C LEU A 31 14.50 7.78 -10.80
N PHE A 32 13.76 6.93 -10.07
CA PHE A 32 12.76 6.04 -10.68
C PHE A 32 11.71 6.82 -11.49
N ILE A 33 11.16 7.91 -10.94
CA ILE A 33 10.21 8.77 -11.66
C ILE A 33 10.81 9.31 -12.97
N VAL A 34 12.07 9.76 -12.92
CA VAL A 34 12.77 10.27 -14.11
C VAL A 34 12.98 9.15 -15.13
N ILE A 35 13.41 7.96 -14.70
CA ILE A 35 13.62 6.79 -15.56
C ILE A 35 12.29 6.36 -16.23
N ALA A 36 11.22 6.22 -15.44
CA ALA A 36 9.91 5.84 -15.96
C ALA A 36 9.34 6.90 -16.90
N GLY A 37 9.39 8.17 -16.50
CA GLY A 37 8.88 9.28 -17.30
C GLY A 37 9.61 9.44 -18.64
N THR A 38 10.94 9.32 -18.64
CA THR A 38 11.73 9.32 -19.89
C THR A 38 11.44 8.09 -20.74
N GLY A 39 11.29 6.91 -20.14
CA GLY A 39 10.86 5.68 -20.82
C GLY A 39 9.54 5.85 -21.56
N TYR A 40 8.53 6.43 -20.91
CA TYR A 40 7.22 6.66 -21.53
C TYR A 40 7.30 7.59 -22.75
N LEU A 41 8.08 8.67 -22.68
CA LEU A 41 8.28 9.59 -23.80
C LEU A 41 8.97 8.92 -25.00
N LEU A 42 9.77 7.88 -24.75
CA LEU A 42 10.44 7.09 -25.78
C LEU A 42 9.60 5.89 -26.26
N GLY A 43 8.37 5.73 -25.78
CA GLY A 43 7.50 4.59 -26.11
C GLY A 43 7.93 3.27 -25.46
N LEU A 44 8.74 3.32 -24.41
CA LEU A 44 9.16 2.16 -23.63
C LEU A 44 8.11 1.86 -22.57
N THR A 45 7.34 0.79 -22.79
CA THR A 45 6.31 0.33 -21.87
C THR A 45 6.11 -1.19 -22.00
N GLN A 46 5.79 -1.82 -20.87
CA GLN A 46 5.29 -3.21 -20.81
C GLN A 46 3.81 -3.32 -21.24
N GLY A 47 3.07 -2.21 -21.31
CA GLY A 47 1.64 -2.19 -21.63
C GLY A 47 0.73 -2.70 -20.51
N LYS A 48 1.26 -2.86 -19.29
CA LYS A 48 0.54 -3.30 -18.10
C LYS A 48 0.15 -2.09 -17.24
N GLU A 49 -1.14 -1.92 -16.96
CA GLU A 49 -1.66 -0.77 -16.21
C GLU A 49 -1.05 -0.68 -14.80
N TYR A 50 -0.56 0.51 -14.45
CA TYR A 50 0.21 0.80 -13.22
C TYR A 50 1.55 0.05 -13.10
N ALA A 51 1.97 -0.70 -14.13
CA ALA A 51 3.21 -1.47 -14.20
C ALA A 51 3.90 -1.28 -15.57
N GLU A 52 3.77 -0.08 -16.12
CA GLU A 52 4.25 0.26 -17.45
C GLU A 52 5.78 0.31 -17.59
N PRO A 53 6.59 0.73 -16.59
CA PRO A 53 8.04 0.83 -16.76
C PRO A 53 8.69 -0.52 -17.09
N GLU A 54 9.73 -0.51 -17.92
CA GLU A 54 10.46 -1.74 -18.28
C GLU A 54 11.36 -2.27 -17.15
N TRP A 55 11.82 -3.51 -17.31
CA TRP A 55 12.53 -4.32 -16.31
C TRP A 55 13.66 -3.61 -15.55
N TYR A 56 14.43 -2.72 -16.19
CA TYR A 56 15.51 -1.98 -15.54
C TYR A 56 14.99 -0.97 -14.50
N ALA A 57 13.84 -0.35 -14.77
CA ALA A 57 13.16 0.54 -13.83
C ALA A 57 12.53 -0.27 -12.69
N ASP A 58 12.01 -1.46 -12.97
CA ASP A 58 11.47 -2.37 -11.95
C ASP A 58 12.52 -2.84 -10.95
N ILE A 59 13.71 -3.20 -11.43
CA ILE A 59 14.84 -3.58 -10.57
C ILE A 59 15.24 -2.39 -9.70
N TRP A 60 15.38 -1.20 -10.30
CA TRP A 60 15.74 0.00 -9.56
C TRP A 60 14.71 0.34 -8.47
N LEU A 61 13.41 0.32 -8.83
CA LEU A 61 12.34 0.55 -7.86
C LEU A 61 12.37 -0.50 -6.73
N THR A 62 12.61 -1.77 -7.06
CA THR A 62 12.73 -2.85 -6.06
C THR A 62 13.83 -2.54 -5.04
N ILE A 63 15.02 -2.12 -5.49
CA ILE A 63 16.13 -1.76 -4.60
C ILE A 63 15.75 -0.59 -3.68
N VAL A 64 15.15 0.46 -4.24
CA VAL A 64 14.68 1.63 -3.48
C VAL A 64 13.61 1.23 -2.46
N TRP A 65 12.69 0.35 -2.85
CA TRP A 65 11.58 -0.09 -2.01
C TRP A 65 12.02 -1.00 -0.87
N VAL A 66 13.00 -1.89 -1.12
CA VAL A 66 13.64 -2.69 -0.06
C VAL A 66 14.36 -1.79 0.93
N ALA A 67 15.13 -0.80 0.46
CA ALA A 67 15.76 0.18 1.34
C ALA A 67 14.71 0.95 2.18
N TYR A 68 13.58 1.31 1.57
CA TYR A 68 12.47 1.97 2.26
C TYR A 68 11.87 1.09 3.36
N LEU A 69 11.61 -0.18 3.07
CA LEU A 69 11.14 -1.16 4.05
C LEU A 69 12.11 -1.30 5.23
N LEU A 70 13.41 -1.45 4.94
CA LEU A 70 14.44 -1.61 5.98
C LEU A 70 14.54 -0.36 6.87
N VAL A 71 14.50 0.84 6.29
CA VAL A 71 14.49 2.10 7.06
C VAL A 71 13.26 2.16 7.96
N PHE A 72 12.08 1.80 7.44
CA PHE A 72 10.83 1.84 8.19
C PHE A 72 10.84 0.84 9.35
N LEU A 73 11.22 -0.41 9.09
CA LEU A 73 11.33 -1.48 10.10
C LEU A 73 12.38 -1.15 11.17
N ALA A 74 13.57 -0.70 10.78
CA ALA A 74 14.62 -0.33 11.71
C ALA A 74 14.21 0.88 12.58
N THR A 75 13.40 1.80 12.06
CA THR A 75 12.85 2.91 12.85
C THR A 75 11.84 2.40 13.89
N ILE A 76 10.96 1.48 13.51
CA ILE A 76 10.01 0.83 14.44
C ILE A 76 10.73 -0.02 15.50
N TRP A 77 11.84 -0.67 15.15
CA TRP A 77 12.65 -1.43 16.11
C TRP A 77 13.16 -0.49 17.20
N LYS A 78 13.68 0.69 16.84
CA LYS A 78 14.21 1.70 17.77
C LYS A 78 13.14 2.46 18.56
N ARG A 79 11.87 2.06 18.48
CA ARG A 79 10.77 2.77 19.16
C ARG A 79 10.96 2.78 20.67
N LYS A 80 10.52 3.87 21.31
CA LYS A 80 10.47 3.98 22.77
C LYS A 80 9.15 3.47 23.35
N GLU A 81 8.06 3.68 22.62
CA GLU A 81 6.74 3.19 22.99
C GLU A 81 6.62 1.68 22.73
N PRO A 82 6.18 0.87 23.70
CA PRO A 82 6.12 -0.58 23.52
C PRO A 82 5.12 -0.98 22.42
N HIS A 83 4.03 -0.24 22.30
CA HIS A 83 2.98 -0.45 21.31
C HIS A 83 3.25 0.31 20.01
N ILE A 84 3.04 -0.37 18.89
CA ILE A 84 3.12 0.24 17.56
C ILE A 84 1.78 0.89 17.25
N TYR A 85 1.79 2.18 16.93
CA TYR A 85 0.59 2.93 16.57
C TYR A 85 -0.07 2.39 15.29
N VAL A 86 -1.41 2.39 15.22
CA VAL A 86 -2.19 1.79 14.12
C VAL A 86 -1.82 2.35 12.75
N ALA A 87 -1.47 3.65 12.64
CA ALA A 87 -1.00 4.21 11.37
C ALA A 87 0.22 3.47 10.82
N ASN A 88 1.14 3.02 11.69
CA ASN A 88 2.31 2.27 11.27
C ASN A 88 1.97 0.84 10.84
N TRP A 89 0.84 0.26 11.29
CA TRP A 89 0.35 -1.03 10.79
C TRP A 89 -0.06 -0.89 9.33
N PHE A 90 -0.86 0.13 9.01
CA PHE A 90 -1.27 0.41 7.64
C PHE A 90 -0.09 0.79 6.74
N TYR A 91 0.86 1.61 7.21
CA TYR A 91 2.08 1.88 6.44
C TYR A 91 2.90 0.60 6.19
N LEU A 92 3.09 -0.25 7.20
CA LEU A 92 3.87 -1.47 7.04
C LEU A 92 3.19 -2.44 6.08
N ALA A 93 1.87 -2.62 6.19
CA ALA A 93 1.09 -3.44 5.27
C ALA A 93 1.18 -2.91 3.83
N PHE A 94 1.05 -1.59 3.66
CA PHE A 94 1.28 -0.92 2.37
C PHE A 94 2.67 -1.24 1.79
N ILE A 95 3.73 -1.01 2.56
CA ILE A 95 5.10 -1.18 2.07
C ILE A 95 5.37 -2.63 1.67
N LEU A 96 4.97 -3.58 2.53
CA LEU A 96 5.18 -5.01 2.31
C LEU A 96 4.37 -5.52 1.12
N THR A 97 3.07 -5.26 1.08
CA THR A 97 2.21 -5.78 0.02
C THR A 97 2.61 -5.21 -1.33
N ILE A 98 2.93 -3.92 -1.43
CA ILE A 98 3.39 -3.33 -2.70
C ILE A 98 4.69 -3.97 -3.19
N ALA A 99 5.61 -4.33 -2.30
CA ALA A 99 6.82 -5.06 -2.69
C ALA A 99 6.49 -6.42 -3.31
N VAL A 100 5.58 -7.18 -2.69
CA VAL A 100 5.14 -8.49 -3.16
C VAL A 100 4.39 -8.38 -4.50
N LEU A 101 3.50 -7.41 -4.63
CA LEU A 101 2.75 -7.14 -5.86
C LEU A 101 3.69 -6.77 -7.01
N HIS A 102 4.64 -5.86 -6.76
CA HIS A 102 5.63 -5.41 -7.74
C HIS A 102 6.46 -6.58 -8.27
N LEU A 103 6.98 -7.44 -7.37
CA LEU A 103 7.77 -8.61 -7.77
C LEU A 103 6.94 -9.66 -8.52
N GLY A 104 5.68 -9.87 -8.13
CA GLY A 104 4.81 -10.86 -8.77
C GLY A 104 4.35 -10.45 -10.16
N ASN A 105 3.91 -9.20 -10.33
CA ASN A 105 3.36 -8.73 -11.60
C ASN A 105 4.41 -8.39 -12.65
N ASN A 106 5.60 -7.97 -12.22
CA ASN A 106 6.66 -7.49 -13.10
C ASN A 106 7.74 -8.56 -13.31
N ALA A 107 7.40 -9.83 -13.10
CA ALA A 107 8.26 -10.96 -13.44
C ALA A 107 8.39 -11.06 -14.97
N THR A 108 9.40 -10.42 -15.52
CA THR A 108 9.65 -10.35 -16.98
C THR A 108 11.01 -10.93 -17.35
N ILE A 109 11.12 -11.40 -18.57
CA ILE A 109 12.37 -11.86 -19.18
C ILE A 109 12.83 -10.78 -20.16
N PRO A 110 13.98 -10.12 -19.92
CA PRO A 110 14.51 -9.15 -20.86
C PRO A 110 14.97 -9.85 -22.15
N VAL A 111 14.70 -9.25 -23.31
CA VAL A 111 15.12 -9.79 -24.62
C VAL A 111 16.64 -9.84 -24.70
N SER A 112 17.32 -8.84 -24.15
CA SER A 112 18.77 -8.83 -23.91
C SER A 112 19.11 -7.78 -22.86
N ILE A 113 20.29 -7.85 -22.25
CA ILE A 113 20.78 -6.88 -21.24
C ILE A 113 20.94 -5.48 -21.86
N PHE A 114 21.17 -5.39 -23.17
CA PHE A 114 21.33 -4.11 -23.89
C PHE A 114 20.03 -3.60 -24.51
N SER A 115 18.92 -4.30 -24.33
CA SER A 115 17.60 -3.90 -24.82
C SER A 115 16.72 -3.46 -23.65
N PRO A 116 15.99 -2.33 -23.78
CA PRO A 116 14.98 -1.97 -22.80
C PRO A 116 13.80 -2.94 -22.80
N LYS A 117 13.62 -3.75 -23.85
CA LYS A 117 12.43 -4.59 -24.00
C LYS A 117 12.49 -5.89 -23.21
N SER A 118 11.35 -6.24 -22.62
CA SER A 118 11.11 -7.47 -21.90
C SER A 118 9.75 -8.08 -22.24
N TYR A 119 9.58 -9.37 -21.93
CA TYR A 119 8.30 -10.08 -22.04
C TYR A 119 7.90 -10.67 -20.69
N ILE A 120 6.63 -10.52 -20.33
CA ILE A 120 6.09 -11.06 -19.09
C ILE A 120 6.12 -12.60 -19.09
N VAL A 121 6.41 -13.21 -17.93
CA VAL A 121 6.44 -14.68 -17.78
C VAL A 121 5.04 -15.31 -17.82
N TRP A 122 4.02 -14.54 -17.46
CA TRP A 122 2.63 -14.98 -17.45
C TRP A 122 2.03 -14.94 -18.86
N SER A 123 0.90 -15.61 -19.08
CA SER A 123 0.18 -15.51 -20.36
C SER A 123 -1.34 -15.63 -20.20
N GLY A 124 -2.06 -15.04 -21.14
CA GLY A 124 -3.52 -15.15 -21.26
C GLY A 124 -4.25 -14.81 -19.95
N VAL A 125 -5.12 -15.71 -19.52
CA VAL A 125 -5.96 -15.54 -18.32
C VAL A 125 -5.13 -15.42 -17.04
N GLN A 126 -3.98 -16.09 -16.96
CA GLN A 126 -3.10 -15.98 -15.80
C GLN A 126 -2.46 -14.59 -15.72
N ASP A 127 -1.99 -14.07 -16.85
CA ASP A 127 -1.44 -12.71 -16.89
C ASP A 127 -2.50 -11.68 -16.52
N ALA A 128 -3.72 -11.82 -17.04
CA ALA A 128 -4.83 -10.95 -16.68
C ALA A 128 -5.12 -10.98 -15.17
N MET A 129 -5.06 -12.16 -14.55
CA MET A 129 -5.28 -12.32 -13.12
C MET A 129 -4.15 -11.71 -12.28
N PHE A 130 -2.89 -11.94 -12.64
CA PHE A 130 -1.75 -11.27 -11.97
C PHE A 130 -1.82 -9.76 -12.14
N GLN A 131 -2.17 -9.28 -13.33
CA GLN A 131 -2.31 -7.86 -13.64
C GLN A 131 -3.36 -7.18 -12.77
N TRP A 132 -4.53 -7.79 -12.58
CA TRP A 132 -5.59 -7.17 -11.78
C TRP A 132 -5.50 -7.47 -10.29
N TRP A 133 -4.87 -8.58 -9.90
CA TRP A 133 -4.41 -8.75 -8.53
C TRP A 133 -3.42 -7.63 -8.16
N TYR A 134 -2.50 -7.28 -9.05
CA TYR A 134 -1.62 -6.12 -8.89
C TYR A 134 -2.37 -4.80 -8.90
N GLY A 135 -3.09 -4.47 -9.98
CA GLY A 135 -3.71 -3.17 -10.17
C GLY A 135 -4.72 -2.81 -9.07
N HIS A 136 -5.59 -3.77 -8.70
CA HIS A 136 -6.55 -3.56 -7.63
C HIS A 136 -5.85 -3.31 -6.29
N ASN A 137 -4.87 -4.14 -5.94
CA ASN A 137 -4.16 -4.01 -4.67
C ASN A 137 -3.14 -2.87 -4.67
N ALA A 138 -2.69 -2.38 -5.82
CA ALA A 138 -1.94 -1.14 -5.93
C ALA A 138 -2.82 0.02 -5.42
N VAL A 139 -4.06 0.13 -5.90
CA VAL A 139 -5.01 1.11 -5.35
C VAL A 139 -5.36 0.81 -3.89
N GLY A 140 -5.56 -0.47 -3.53
CA GLY A 140 -5.91 -0.89 -2.17
C GLY A 140 -4.85 -0.60 -1.11
N PHE A 141 -3.59 -0.83 -1.42
CA PHE A 141 -2.52 -0.69 -0.44
C PHE A 141 -1.80 0.65 -0.58
N PHE A 142 -1.51 1.10 -1.80
CA PHE A 142 -0.84 2.38 -2.03
C PHE A 142 -1.79 3.56 -1.75
N LEU A 143 -2.99 3.54 -2.36
CA LEU A 143 -3.91 4.67 -2.31
C LEU A 143 -4.97 4.57 -1.20
N THR A 144 -5.28 3.37 -0.69
CA THR A 144 -6.20 3.22 0.44
C THR A 144 -5.45 3.00 1.75
N ALA A 145 -4.73 1.90 1.95
CA ALA A 145 -4.02 1.65 3.21
C ALA A 145 -2.99 2.75 3.54
N GLY A 146 -2.19 3.19 2.57
CA GLY A 146 -1.25 4.29 2.73
C GLY A 146 -1.92 5.60 3.15
N PHE A 147 -3.08 5.93 2.58
CA PHE A 147 -3.83 7.14 2.95
C PHE A 147 -4.61 7.00 4.26
N LEU A 148 -5.12 5.80 4.57
CA LEU A 148 -5.67 5.49 5.88
C LEU A 148 -4.61 5.70 6.96
N ALA A 149 -3.35 5.30 6.73
CA ALA A 149 -2.26 5.58 7.65
C ALA A 149 -2.04 7.08 7.87
N ILE A 150 -2.09 7.89 6.80
CA ILE A 150 -2.04 9.35 6.88
C ILE A 150 -3.20 9.86 7.75
N MET A 151 -4.41 9.42 7.47
CA MET A 151 -5.62 9.82 8.19
C MET A 151 -5.56 9.44 9.68
N TYR A 152 -5.16 8.21 10.01
CA TYR A 152 -5.01 7.72 11.39
C TYR A 152 -4.03 8.54 12.24
N TYR A 153 -3.10 9.25 11.61
CA TYR A 153 -2.22 10.18 12.30
C TYR A 153 -2.74 11.63 12.27
N PHE A 154 -2.98 12.16 11.07
CA PHE A 154 -3.23 13.59 10.90
C PHE A 154 -4.64 14.00 11.33
N VAL A 155 -5.68 13.17 11.17
CA VAL A 155 -7.04 13.56 11.60
C VAL A 155 -7.12 13.75 13.12
N PRO A 156 -6.73 12.77 13.96
CA PRO A 156 -6.69 12.97 15.41
C PRO A 156 -5.78 14.13 15.82
N LYS A 157 -4.63 14.28 15.15
CA LYS A 157 -3.66 15.35 15.46
C LYS A 157 -4.19 16.74 15.14
N ARG A 158 -4.96 16.90 14.07
CA ARG A 158 -5.56 18.19 13.68
C ARG A 158 -6.84 18.49 14.46
N ALA A 159 -7.65 17.47 14.75
CA ALA A 159 -8.85 17.62 15.56
C ALA A 159 -8.55 17.76 17.06
N ASN A 160 -7.32 17.46 17.49
CA ASN A 160 -6.94 17.39 18.90
C ASN A 160 -7.88 16.48 19.73
N ARG A 161 -8.33 15.39 19.11
CA ARG A 161 -9.22 14.39 19.70
C ARG A 161 -8.52 13.02 19.63
N PRO A 162 -8.75 12.12 20.60
CA PRO A 162 -8.22 10.75 20.52
C PRO A 162 -8.84 10.00 19.33
N VAL A 163 -8.18 8.95 18.86
CA VAL A 163 -8.74 8.04 17.86
C VAL A 163 -9.99 7.37 18.44
N TYR A 164 -11.08 7.41 17.67
CA TYR A 164 -12.30 6.70 18.03
C TYR A 164 -12.10 5.18 17.94
N SER A 165 -12.45 4.46 19.01
CA SER A 165 -12.44 3.00 19.12
C SER A 165 -11.18 2.28 18.61
N TYR A 166 -10.27 1.95 19.53
CA TYR A 166 -9.10 1.12 19.23
C TYR A 166 -9.48 -0.28 18.73
N ARG A 167 -10.54 -0.88 19.29
CA ARG A 167 -11.03 -2.20 18.86
C ARG A 167 -11.49 -2.19 17.40
N LEU A 168 -12.20 -1.13 17.00
CA LEU A 168 -12.64 -0.96 15.62
C LEU A 168 -11.45 -0.79 14.69
N SER A 169 -10.40 -0.10 15.14
CA SER A 169 -9.15 0.03 14.38
C SER A 169 -8.47 -1.33 14.12
N ILE A 170 -8.48 -2.25 15.09
CA ILE A 170 -7.96 -3.62 14.91
C ILE A 170 -8.79 -4.39 13.87
N VAL A 171 -10.11 -4.42 14.05
CA VAL A 171 -11.01 -5.15 13.14
C VAL A 171 -10.93 -4.59 11.73
N HIS A 172 -10.98 -3.26 11.59
CA HIS A 172 -10.84 -2.56 10.32
C HIS A 172 -9.52 -2.92 9.63
N PHE A 173 -8.40 -2.84 10.35
CA PHE A 173 -7.09 -3.17 9.79
C PHE A 173 -7.04 -4.60 9.25
N TRP A 174 -7.34 -5.60 10.09
CA TRP A 174 -7.21 -7.00 9.67
C TRP A 174 -8.22 -7.40 8.61
N ALA A 175 -9.46 -6.95 8.72
CA ALA A 175 -10.47 -7.21 7.69
C ALA A 175 -10.08 -6.59 6.35
N LEU A 176 -9.62 -5.32 6.35
CA LEU A 176 -9.22 -4.65 5.11
C LEU A 176 -8.04 -5.38 4.47
N ILE A 177 -6.93 -5.55 5.20
CA ILE A 177 -5.70 -6.10 4.64
C ILE A 177 -5.87 -7.55 4.15
N PHE A 178 -6.71 -8.35 4.82
CA PHE A 178 -7.00 -9.72 4.40
C PHE A 178 -7.92 -9.78 3.18
N LEU A 179 -9.02 -9.02 3.19
CA LEU A 179 -10.05 -9.14 2.15
C LEU A 179 -9.65 -8.46 0.85
N TYR A 180 -8.92 -7.35 0.89
CA TYR A 180 -8.60 -6.55 -0.31
C TYR A 180 -7.80 -7.34 -1.35
N ILE A 181 -6.95 -8.27 -0.89
CA ILE A 181 -6.13 -9.13 -1.76
C ILE A 181 -6.95 -9.90 -2.79
N TRP A 182 -8.20 -10.26 -2.43
CA TRP A 182 -9.07 -11.11 -3.23
C TRP A 182 -9.92 -10.37 -4.24
N ALA A 183 -9.91 -9.04 -4.26
CA ALA A 183 -10.83 -8.26 -5.09
C ALA A 183 -10.31 -7.97 -6.52
N GLY A 184 -9.14 -8.49 -6.89
CA GLY A 184 -8.61 -8.42 -8.26
C GLY A 184 -9.58 -8.89 -9.37
N PRO A 185 -10.30 -10.02 -9.23
CA PRO A 185 -11.20 -10.54 -10.25
C PRO A 185 -12.35 -9.62 -10.67
N HIS A 186 -12.68 -8.57 -9.90
CA HIS A 186 -13.77 -7.66 -10.31
C HIS A 186 -13.50 -6.92 -11.61
N HIS A 187 -12.23 -6.86 -12.02
CA HIS A 187 -11.82 -6.23 -13.26
C HIS A 187 -11.99 -7.17 -14.46
N LEU A 188 -12.31 -8.44 -14.19
CA LEU A 188 -12.31 -9.55 -15.14
C LEU A 188 -13.68 -10.22 -15.24
N HIS A 189 -14.75 -9.53 -14.83
CA HIS A 189 -16.12 -10.02 -15.00
C HIS A 189 -16.47 -10.21 -16.47
N TYR A 190 -17.11 -11.35 -16.78
CA TYR A 190 -17.53 -11.71 -18.13
C TYR A 190 -16.36 -11.76 -19.13
N THR A 191 -15.18 -12.19 -18.67
CA THR A 191 -14.00 -12.42 -19.50
C THR A 191 -13.70 -13.92 -19.62
N ALA A 192 -12.55 -14.28 -20.18
CA ALA A 192 -12.06 -15.66 -20.22
C ALA A 192 -11.58 -16.20 -18.84
N LEU A 193 -11.59 -15.39 -17.79
CA LEU A 193 -11.29 -15.85 -16.42
C LEU A 193 -12.33 -16.90 -15.97
N PRO A 194 -11.95 -18.03 -15.35
CA PRO A 194 -12.91 -19.03 -14.88
C PRO A 194 -13.94 -18.44 -13.93
N ASP A 195 -15.19 -18.88 -14.05
CA ASP A 195 -16.31 -18.36 -13.25
C ASP A 195 -16.04 -18.44 -11.75
N TRP A 196 -15.43 -19.52 -11.25
CA TRP A 196 -15.12 -19.66 -9.82
C TRP A 196 -14.24 -18.52 -9.28
N ALA A 197 -13.31 -18.01 -10.10
CA ALA A 197 -12.42 -16.93 -9.71
C ALA A 197 -13.14 -15.57 -9.77
N GLN A 198 -14.03 -15.39 -10.75
CA GLN A 198 -14.90 -14.21 -10.82
C GLN A 198 -15.87 -14.17 -9.63
N THR A 199 -16.44 -15.33 -9.24
CA THR A 199 -17.43 -15.40 -8.17
C THR A 199 -16.82 -15.21 -6.79
N LEU A 200 -15.55 -15.56 -6.59
CA LEU A 200 -14.83 -15.42 -5.32
C LEU A 200 -14.90 -13.98 -4.77
N GLU A 201 -14.76 -12.97 -5.64
CA GLU A 201 -14.95 -11.56 -5.26
C GLU A 201 -16.43 -11.20 -5.15
N SER A 202 -17.27 -11.65 -6.08
CA SER A 202 -18.70 -11.31 -6.06
C SER A 202 -19.39 -11.76 -4.76
N ASP A 203 -18.98 -12.90 -4.19
CA ASP A 203 -19.47 -13.41 -2.91
C ASP A 203 -19.01 -12.55 -1.72
N LEU A 204 -17.85 -11.88 -1.82
CA LEU A 204 -17.40 -10.86 -0.86
C LEU A 204 -18.19 -9.53 -0.97
N ARG A 205 -19.00 -9.37 -2.03
CA ARG A 205 -19.75 -8.15 -2.37
C ARG A 205 -21.28 -8.32 -2.44
N THR A 206 -21.82 -9.53 -2.32
CA THR A 206 -23.26 -9.80 -2.44
C THR A 206 -24.11 -8.98 -1.44
N PRO A 207 -25.31 -8.51 -1.83
CA PRO A 207 -26.24 -7.83 -0.92
C PRO A 207 -26.61 -8.75 0.25
N GLY A 208 -26.24 -8.36 1.47
CA GLY A 208 -26.37 -9.17 2.69
C GLY A 208 -25.03 -9.71 3.25
N ARG A 209 -23.95 -9.71 2.45
CA ARG A 209 -22.59 -10.13 2.81
C ARG A 209 -21.56 -9.13 2.28
N LYS A 210 -21.67 -7.89 2.77
CA LYS A 210 -20.91 -6.71 2.36
C LYS A 210 -19.49 -6.66 2.96
N TRP A 211 -18.73 -7.77 2.92
CA TRP A 211 -17.49 -7.94 3.67
C TRP A 211 -16.41 -6.89 3.37
N LEU A 212 -16.30 -6.41 2.12
CA LEU A 212 -15.34 -5.36 1.74
C LEU A 212 -15.83 -3.93 2.01
N SER A 213 -17.15 -3.70 2.15
CA SER A 213 -17.66 -2.35 2.43
C SER A 213 -17.69 -2.01 3.91
N VAL A 214 -17.75 -3.01 4.79
CA VAL A 214 -17.63 -2.83 6.25
C VAL A 214 -16.28 -2.20 6.65
N PRO A 215 -15.11 -2.70 6.20
CA PRO A 215 -13.84 -2.06 6.54
C PRO A 215 -13.70 -0.66 5.90
N VAL A 216 -14.15 -0.46 4.66
CA VAL A 216 -13.96 0.81 3.94
C VAL A 216 -14.77 1.98 4.53
N LEU A 217 -15.90 1.73 5.19
CA LEU A 217 -16.84 2.79 5.62
C LEU A 217 -16.61 3.36 7.04
N ASN A 218 -15.49 3.05 7.69
CA ASN A 218 -15.22 3.36 9.10
C ASN A 218 -15.33 4.86 9.51
N TYR A 219 -15.37 5.82 8.58
CA TYR A 219 -15.36 7.25 8.89
C TYR A 219 -16.69 8.00 8.71
N ARG A 220 -17.75 7.37 8.20
CA ARG A 220 -19.00 8.10 7.92
C ARG A 220 -19.85 8.40 9.17
N GLU A 221 -19.70 7.63 10.23
CA GLU A 221 -20.52 7.75 11.45
C GLU A 221 -19.93 8.69 12.52
N CYS A 222 -18.68 9.14 12.37
CA CYS A 222 -17.99 9.92 13.40
C CYS A 222 -18.42 11.39 13.53
N TYR A 223 -19.23 11.93 12.63
CA TYR A 223 -19.71 13.32 12.72
C TYR A 223 -21.08 13.47 13.38
N GLU A 224 -21.84 12.38 13.57
CA GLU A 224 -23.19 12.45 14.14
C GLU A 224 -23.28 12.00 15.61
N GLN A 225 -22.24 11.38 16.18
CA GLN A 225 -22.26 10.87 17.56
C GLN A 225 -21.35 11.67 18.50
N GLU A 226 -21.73 12.92 18.82
CA GLU A 226 -21.11 13.75 19.87
C GLU A 226 -21.47 13.31 21.31
N SER A 227 -21.80 12.04 21.57
CA SER A 227 -22.27 11.63 22.89
C SER A 227 -21.83 10.22 23.29
N CYS A 228 -20.55 9.98 23.59
CA CYS A 228 -20.14 9.00 24.62
C CYS A 228 -18.64 9.05 24.97
N SER A 229 -18.37 9.54 26.19
CA SER A 229 -17.39 9.07 27.18
C SER A 229 -15.90 8.84 26.83
N SER A 230 -15.10 9.81 27.25
CA SER A 230 -13.90 9.67 28.10
C SER A 230 -12.98 8.44 27.92
N PHE A 231 -11.94 8.57 27.10
CA PHE A 231 -10.61 8.03 27.41
C PHE A 231 -9.54 8.94 26.78
N SER A 232 -8.93 9.79 27.61
CA SER A 232 -7.90 10.75 27.22
C SER A 232 -6.53 10.08 27.28
N CYS A 233 -5.98 9.66 26.15
CA CYS A 233 -4.53 9.51 25.99
C CYS A 233 -3.97 10.85 25.49
N ARG A 234 -3.43 11.61 26.43
CA ARG A 234 -2.80 12.92 26.22
C ARG A 234 -1.51 12.73 25.42
N LEU A 235 -1.51 13.05 24.13
CA LEU A 235 -0.25 13.29 23.41
C LEU A 235 0.27 14.66 23.87
N SER A 236 1.26 14.64 24.76
CA SER A 236 1.99 15.85 25.18
C SER A 236 2.69 16.50 23.99
N PRO A 237 2.59 17.83 23.79
CA PRO A 237 3.44 18.55 22.86
C PRO A 237 4.77 18.94 23.53
N SER A 238 5.88 18.41 23.01
CA SER A 238 7.22 19.01 23.09
C SER A 238 7.93 18.78 21.76
#